data_AF-A0A661Q988-F1
#
_entry.id   AF-A0A661Q988-F1
#
_cell.length_a   1.000
_cell.length_b   1.000
_cell.length_c   1.000
_cell.angle_alpha   90.00
_cell.angle_beta   90.00
_cell.angle_gamma   90.00
#
_symmetry.space_group_name_H-M   'P 1'
#
loop_
_entity.id
_entity.type
_entity.pdbx_description
1 polymer ?
#
loop_
_entity_poly.entity_id
_entity_poly.type
_entity_poly.pdbx_seq_one_letter_code
_entity_poly.pdbx_strand_id
1 'polypeptide(L)'
;MRKFLFYSVLLLACFWSTQSIAMGLIASPEACLECHDDVIEAEDFAASVHGTNGCVACHIELTNIDAHMEGDLMPGPVDCARCHNQEFKEYYDSAHRFDHVNINLTCTSCHQDIHEVTSWKGDKQQANAICISCHTTPAEEYHTSIHAKGIEAGNPDSAACIDCHGIHAVASVTDMDARERALFRTEPCMTCHADEEMMHKNEVFPVAVDTYLESYHGKNFHLGYPEKAAGCADCHTAHQVLPNEDPASSLNSENLVVTCAKCHENATNMFVQFYSHGDMTDRANYPILYYTYIAMSLLLVGTFGVFWFHSLLWMFRGFIENNEKKKALAAGGQLHHIENPHKIYRRFTKVHIFMHLLVITSFLLLSLTGLPVKFSDQAWAKVLMDFFGGSANAALLHRLGAAITFLYFGMALVKSAKFLFYKLQYPAEFFQRLFGPESLCPNLRDINDVTAMVRWFLFLGPKPTFERWTYWEKFDFLAVFWGMFAIGGSGLMLMFPEFVGAALPGWVFNVATIIHSDEALLATGFIFTVHFFNTHGRPEKFPMDFVIFNGELPKEEFVEERGDQWKRYEEEGTLEQYEVEKSSGALYDFIFKGFGFSAVLIGVALTLLMIYAFTVGGHHF
;
A
#
# COMPACT_ATOMS: atom_id res chain seq x y z
N MET A 1 55.04 48.52 58.36
CA MET A 1 54.73 49.74 57.55
C MET A 1 55.97 50.20 56.78
N ARG A 2 56.17 49.75 55.53
CA ARG A 2 56.93 50.43 54.44
C ARG A 2 57.09 49.56 53.18
N LYS A 3 56.91 48.24 53.26
CA LYS A 3 56.99 47.33 52.09
C LYS A 3 55.65 46.91 51.48
N PHE A 4 54.52 47.11 52.18
CA PHE A 4 53.19 46.80 51.65
C PHE A 4 52.50 47.97 50.93
N LEU A 5 53.00 49.21 51.10
CA LEU A 5 52.45 50.39 50.43
C LEU A 5 53.03 50.63 49.02
N PHE A 6 54.13 49.96 48.67
CA PHE A 6 54.85 50.18 47.41
C PHE A 6 54.29 49.35 46.25
N TYR A 7 53.64 48.22 46.54
CA TYR A 7 53.01 47.37 45.52
C TYR A 7 51.56 47.78 45.19
N SER A 8 50.89 48.53 46.07
CA SER A 8 49.53 49.02 45.82
C SER A 8 49.46 50.23 44.87
N VAL A 9 50.54 51.02 44.77
CA VAL A 9 50.59 52.21 43.90
C VAL A 9 50.98 51.84 42.45
N LEU A 10 51.71 50.75 42.24
CA LEU A 10 52.11 50.28 40.90
C LEU A 10 51.02 49.50 40.16
N LEU A 11 50.05 48.91 40.87
CA LEU A 11 48.88 48.25 40.26
C LEU A 11 47.77 49.24 39.87
N LEU A 12 47.73 50.43 40.48
CA LEU A 12 46.78 51.50 40.14
C LEU A 12 47.24 52.36 38.94
N ALA A 13 48.54 52.37 38.61
CA ALA A 13 49.06 53.12 37.47
C ALA A 13 48.98 52.37 36.12
N CYS A 14 48.79 51.04 36.13
CA CYS A 14 48.54 50.27 34.90
C CYS A 14 47.07 50.19 34.50
N PHE A 15 46.14 50.69 35.31
CA PHE A 15 44.72 50.78 34.96
C PHE A 15 44.32 52.12 34.32
N TRP A 16 45.23 53.09 34.23
CA TRP A 16 44.95 54.47 33.80
C TRP A 16 45.82 54.91 32.60
N SER A 17 46.25 53.99 31.75
CA SER A 17 47.03 54.33 30.54
C SER A 17 46.70 53.50 29.30
N THR A 18 45.45 53.04 29.19
CA THR A 18 44.86 52.57 27.92
C THR A 18 43.52 53.26 27.65
N GLN A 19 43.49 54.59 27.76
CA GLN A 19 42.45 55.43 27.15
C GLN A 19 43.10 56.42 26.19
N SER A 20 43.74 55.92 25.13
CA SER A 20 44.21 56.76 24.02
C SER A 20 44.49 55.93 22.76
N ILE A 21 43.64 54.95 22.44
CA ILE A 21 43.45 54.46 21.05
C ILE A 21 41.98 54.05 20.93
N ALA A 22 41.10 55.03 20.82
CA ALA A 22 39.75 54.87 20.28
C ALA A 22 39.62 55.85 19.12
N MET A 23 40.44 55.64 18.08
CA MET A 23 40.31 56.35 16.83
C MET A 23 39.80 55.32 15.83
N GLY A 24 38.50 55.40 15.54
CA GLY A 24 37.78 54.67 14.50
C GLY A 24 37.54 53.20 14.79
N LEU A 25 36.43 52.87 15.47
CA LEU A 25 35.61 51.67 15.20
C LEU A 25 34.39 51.61 16.13
N ILE A 26 33.22 51.47 15.49
CA ILE A 26 31.87 51.22 16.02
C ILE A 26 31.21 52.46 16.65
N ALA A 27 30.55 53.26 15.80
CA ALA A 27 29.52 54.18 16.25
C ALA A 27 28.48 53.40 17.06
N SER A 28 28.20 53.84 18.28
CA SER A 28 27.08 53.31 19.05
C SER A 28 25.77 53.76 18.38
N PRO A 29 24.67 52.98 18.48
CA PRO A 29 23.37 53.36 17.90
C PRO A 29 22.97 54.80 18.20
N GLU A 30 23.28 55.26 19.42
CA GLU A 30 22.96 56.61 19.89
C GLU A 30 23.62 57.69 19.03
N ALA A 31 24.86 57.48 18.57
CA ALA A 31 25.58 58.44 17.73
C ALA A 31 24.97 58.56 16.32
N CYS A 32 24.34 57.50 15.80
CA CYS A 32 23.62 57.55 14.53
C CYS A 32 22.26 58.24 14.71
N LEU A 33 21.57 57.93 15.81
CA LEU A 33 20.24 58.48 16.12
C LEU A 33 20.26 59.97 16.47
N GLU A 34 21.40 60.55 16.85
CA GLU A 34 21.55 62.02 16.99
C GLU A 34 21.26 62.80 15.70
N CYS A 35 21.42 62.16 14.54
CA CYS A 35 21.23 62.79 13.22
C CYS A 35 20.12 62.13 12.38
N HIS A 36 19.62 60.95 12.80
CA HIS A 36 18.65 60.13 12.06
C HIS A 36 17.38 59.83 12.88
N ASP A 37 17.10 60.65 13.90
CA ASP A 37 15.86 60.59 14.68
C ASP A 37 14.62 60.95 13.85
N ASP A 38 14.80 61.49 12.65
CA ASP A 38 13.74 61.82 11.69
C ASP A 38 13.33 60.64 10.79
N VAL A 39 14.13 59.58 10.75
CA VAL A 39 13.92 58.40 9.89
C VAL A 39 13.85 57.09 10.66
N ILE A 40 14.35 57.03 11.90
CA ILE A 40 14.30 55.86 12.76
C ILE A 40 13.95 56.30 14.18
N GLU A 41 12.82 55.82 14.68
CA GLU A 41 12.44 56.02 16.08
C GLU A 41 13.23 55.07 16.98
N ALA A 42 13.94 55.64 17.96
CA ALA A 42 14.83 54.88 18.85
C ALA A 42 14.08 53.80 19.66
N GLU A 43 12.83 54.08 20.03
CA GLU A 43 11.98 53.15 20.78
C GLU A 43 11.55 51.96 19.92
N ASP A 44 11.14 52.20 18.68
CA ASP A 44 10.69 51.16 17.75
C ASP A 44 11.87 50.27 17.31
N PHE A 45 13.05 50.87 17.07
CA PHE A 45 14.26 50.09 16.82
C PHE A 45 14.65 49.21 18.00
N ALA A 46 14.63 49.76 19.22
CA ALA A 46 14.93 49.00 20.43
C ALA A 46 13.93 47.86 20.69
N ALA A 47 12.68 48.01 20.24
CA ALA A 47 11.65 46.98 20.33
C ALA A 47 11.74 45.89 19.24
N SER A 48 12.48 46.13 18.16
CA SER A 48 12.68 45.18 17.07
C SER A 48 13.49 43.95 17.48
N VAL A 49 13.44 42.89 16.68
CA VAL A 49 14.29 41.69 16.88
C VAL A 49 15.79 41.98 16.73
N HIS A 50 16.15 43.12 16.15
CA HIS A 50 17.53 43.57 15.97
C HIS A 50 17.91 44.71 16.94
N GLY A 51 17.04 45.11 17.86
CA GLY A 51 17.24 46.29 18.71
C GLY A 51 18.46 46.24 19.63
N THR A 52 19.07 45.07 19.80
CA THR A 52 20.34 44.90 20.52
C THR A 52 21.59 45.14 19.66
N ASN A 53 21.44 45.27 18.35
CA ASN A 53 22.54 45.43 17.40
C ASN A 53 22.88 46.91 17.18
N GLY A 54 24.16 47.18 16.92
CA GLY A 54 24.62 48.49 16.42
C GLY A 54 24.17 48.74 14.98
N CYS A 55 23.90 50.00 14.60
CA CYS A 55 23.54 50.35 13.22
C CYS A 55 24.58 49.83 12.20
N VAL A 56 25.87 49.92 12.53
CA VAL A 56 26.99 49.42 11.71
C VAL A 56 27.12 47.90 11.67
N ALA A 57 26.36 47.15 12.47
CA ALA A 57 26.30 45.70 12.38
C ALA A 57 25.58 45.26 11.08
N CYS A 58 24.61 46.06 10.63
CA CYS A 58 23.89 45.86 9.37
C CYS A 58 24.45 46.77 8.26
N HIS A 59 24.75 48.03 8.56
CA HIS A 59 25.38 48.99 7.64
C HIS A 59 26.90 48.93 7.69
N ILE A 60 27.43 47.78 7.29
CA ILE A 60 28.85 47.39 7.44
C ILE A 60 29.81 48.24 6.61
N GLU A 61 29.30 48.93 5.60
CA GLU A 61 30.06 49.82 4.71
C GLU A 61 30.45 51.11 5.43
N LEU A 62 29.72 51.48 6.49
CA LEU A 62 29.95 52.67 7.31
C LEU A 62 31.14 52.44 8.26
N THR A 63 32.34 52.56 7.68
CA THR A 63 33.61 52.44 8.41
C THR A 63 34.17 53.78 8.90
N ASN A 64 33.66 54.90 8.37
CA ASN A 64 34.07 56.26 8.71
C ASN A 64 32.86 57.21 8.73
N ILE A 65 32.60 57.84 9.89
CA ILE A 65 31.46 58.74 10.08
C ILE A 65 31.66 60.11 9.41
N ASP A 66 32.88 60.64 9.36
CA ASP A 66 33.17 61.93 8.73
C ASP A 66 32.90 61.85 7.22
N ALA A 67 33.36 60.77 6.58
CA ALA A 67 33.10 60.50 5.16
C ALA A 67 31.61 60.26 4.87
N HIS A 68 30.85 59.72 5.83
CA HIS A 68 29.40 59.58 5.72
C HIS A 68 28.69 60.93 5.78
N MET A 69 29.09 61.80 6.72
CA MET A 69 28.53 63.16 6.86
C MET A 69 28.82 64.05 5.65
N GLU A 70 29.96 63.82 4.96
CA GLU A 70 30.32 64.51 3.71
C GLU A 70 29.62 63.95 2.47
N GLY A 71 28.91 62.81 2.60
CA GLY A 71 28.21 62.12 1.52
C GLY A 71 29.09 61.23 0.64
N ASP A 72 30.38 61.10 0.98
CA ASP A 72 31.35 60.27 0.27
C ASP A 72 31.18 58.76 0.57
N LEU A 73 30.47 58.42 1.65
CA LEU A 73 30.21 57.04 2.08
C LEU A 73 28.76 56.87 2.56
N MET A 74 27.89 56.35 1.70
CA MET A 74 26.48 56.08 2.04
C MET A 74 26.25 54.58 2.25
N PRO A 75 25.35 54.18 3.17
CA PRO A 75 25.05 52.78 3.38
C PRO A 75 24.32 52.18 2.18
N GLY A 76 24.84 51.07 1.64
CA GLY A 76 24.16 50.22 0.69
C GLY A 76 23.10 49.30 1.32
N PRO A 77 22.45 48.45 0.50
CA PRO A 77 21.51 47.44 0.98
C PRO A 77 22.14 46.50 2.01
N VAL A 78 21.38 46.15 3.05
CA VAL A 78 21.85 45.24 4.10
C VAL A 78 22.04 43.82 3.58
N ASP A 79 23.14 43.17 3.98
CA ASP A 79 23.41 41.76 3.66
C ASP A 79 23.02 40.85 4.84
N CYS A 80 21.76 40.40 4.82
CA CYS A 80 21.21 39.53 5.85
C CYS A 80 21.92 38.16 5.93
N ALA A 81 22.56 37.70 4.85
CA ALA A 81 23.17 36.37 4.77
C ALA A 81 24.35 36.19 5.73
N ARG A 82 24.97 37.31 6.16
CA ARG A 82 26.06 37.31 7.13
C ARG A 82 25.67 36.70 8.48
N CYS A 83 24.41 36.84 8.87
CA CYS A 83 23.87 36.32 10.13
C CYS A 83 22.81 35.23 9.90
N HIS A 84 21.98 35.35 8.87
CA HIS A 84 20.90 34.43 8.51
C HIS A 84 21.30 33.50 7.36
N ASN A 85 22.41 32.78 7.54
CA ASN A 85 23.00 31.98 6.46
C ASN A 85 22.09 30.80 6.03
N GLN A 86 21.38 30.19 6.97
CA GLN A 86 20.48 29.07 6.67
C GLN A 86 19.26 29.54 5.87
N GLU A 87 18.60 30.60 6.33
CA GLU A 87 17.45 31.21 5.66
C GLU A 87 17.85 31.77 4.29
N PHE A 88 19.03 32.39 4.20
CA PHE A 88 19.57 32.82 2.92
C PHE A 88 19.77 31.66 1.97
N LYS A 89 20.31 30.52 2.43
CA LYS A 89 20.49 29.33 1.58
C LYS A 89 19.15 28.78 1.08
N GLU A 90 18.15 28.68 1.94
CA GLU A 90 16.80 28.24 1.57
C GLU A 90 16.16 29.19 0.54
N TYR A 91 16.21 30.50 0.82
CA TYR A 91 15.78 31.54 -0.09
C TYR A 91 16.54 31.48 -1.43
N TYR A 92 17.85 31.22 -1.37
CA TYR A 92 18.75 31.21 -2.53
C TYR A 92 18.33 30.15 -3.56
N ASP A 93 17.81 29.02 -3.09
CA ASP A 93 17.35 27.90 -3.91
C ASP A 93 15.83 27.98 -4.20
N SER A 94 15.14 29.00 -3.70
CA SER A 94 13.69 29.17 -3.84
C SER A 94 13.25 29.77 -5.18
N ALA A 95 11.97 29.59 -5.49
CA ALA A 95 11.30 30.21 -6.64
C ALA A 95 11.32 31.74 -6.59
N HIS A 96 11.46 32.35 -5.41
CA HIS A 96 11.46 33.81 -5.26
C HIS A 96 12.78 34.48 -5.61
N ARG A 97 13.84 33.69 -5.85
CA ARG A 97 15.13 34.20 -6.33
C ARG A 97 15.36 33.96 -7.82
N PHE A 98 14.95 32.79 -8.33
CA PHE A 98 15.23 32.38 -9.70
C PHE A 98 14.11 32.74 -10.65
N ASP A 99 14.52 33.41 -11.73
CA ASP A 99 13.69 34.31 -12.46
C ASP A 99 13.20 33.72 -13.79
N HIS A 100 11.92 33.38 -13.85
CA HIS A 100 11.19 33.24 -15.11
C HIS A 100 10.52 34.57 -15.55
N VAL A 101 10.67 35.71 -14.82
CA VAL A 101 9.83 36.92 -15.00
C VAL A 101 10.49 38.32 -14.73
N ASN A 102 11.81 38.48 -14.69
CA ASN A 102 12.55 39.68 -14.24
C ASN A 102 12.19 40.24 -12.85
N ILE A 103 12.02 39.40 -11.81
CA ILE A 103 11.85 39.89 -10.42
C ILE A 103 12.90 39.25 -9.50
N ASN A 104 13.96 40.00 -9.18
CA ASN A 104 14.97 39.61 -8.19
C ASN A 104 14.55 40.12 -6.81
N LEU A 105 13.74 39.34 -6.08
CA LEU A 105 13.36 39.71 -4.71
C LEU A 105 14.59 39.68 -3.79
N THR A 106 14.46 40.33 -2.65
CA THR A 106 15.48 40.38 -1.59
C THR A 106 14.83 40.05 -0.26
N CYS A 107 15.61 39.81 0.79
CA CYS A 107 15.07 39.59 2.13
C CYS A 107 14.14 40.73 2.57
N THR A 108 14.49 41.97 2.22
CA THR A 108 13.71 43.19 2.51
C THR A 108 12.43 43.32 1.67
N SER A 109 12.26 42.50 0.62
CA SER A 109 11.01 42.47 -0.15
C SER A 109 9.86 41.85 0.66
N CYS A 110 10.18 40.87 1.51
CA CYS A 110 9.23 40.21 2.41
C CYS A 110 9.31 40.75 3.84
N HIS A 111 10.53 40.99 4.34
CA HIS A 111 10.77 41.64 5.64
C HIS A 111 10.88 43.15 5.47
N GLN A 112 9.73 43.79 5.26
CA GLN A 112 9.64 45.25 5.20
C GLN A 112 9.91 45.86 6.58
N ASP A 113 10.28 47.14 6.61
CA ASP A 113 10.53 47.91 7.83
C ASP A 113 11.54 47.24 8.78
N ILE A 114 12.72 46.89 8.26
CA ILE A 114 13.77 46.14 8.97
C ILE A 114 14.23 46.75 10.31
N HIS A 115 14.01 48.06 10.50
CA HIS A 115 14.31 48.74 11.75
C HIS A 115 13.25 48.50 12.83
N GLU A 116 12.05 48.09 12.45
CA GLU A 116 10.91 47.87 13.36
C GLU A 116 10.42 46.41 13.32
N VAL A 117 11.10 45.55 12.57
CA VAL A 117 10.68 44.16 12.36
C VAL A 117 10.59 43.41 13.69
N THR A 118 9.41 42.88 13.97
CA THR A 118 9.10 42.13 15.18
C THR A 118 9.05 40.64 14.91
N SER A 119 9.23 39.84 15.96
CA SER A 119 9.05 38.39 15.86
C SER A 119 7.58 38.07 15.65
N TRP A 120 7.29 37.31 14.59
CA TRP A 120 5.93 36.88 14.28
C TRP A 120 5.35 35.87 15.27
N LYS A 121 6.16 35.28 16.18
CA LYS A 121 5.73 34.35 17.24
C LYS A 121 4.80 33.20 16.80
N GLY A 122 4.83 32.84 15.51
CA GLY A 122 3.95 31.82 14.93
C GLY A 122 2.56 32.32 14.52
N ASP A 123 2.35 33.64 14.43
CA ASP A 123 1.12 34.23 13.91
C ASP A 123 1.02 34.05 12.39
N LYS A 124 0.31 33.00 12.00
CA LYS A 124 0.07 32.65 10.60
C LYS A 124 -0.59 33.79 9.82
N GLN A 125 -1.39 34.67 10.42
CA GLN A 125 -2.02 35.79 9.71
C GLN A 125 -0.97 36.77 9.18
N GLN A 126 0.02 37.10 10.01
CA GLN A 126 1.11 38.02 9.65
C GLN A 126 1.94 37.44 8.49
N ALA A 127 2.32 36.15 8.58
CA ALA A 127 3.09 35.50 7.52
C ALA A 127 2.29 35.38 6.21
N ASN A 128 1.00 35.07 6.31
CA ASN A 128 0.12 34.90 5.15
C ASN A 128 -0.13 36.22 4.40
N ALA A 129 -0.21 37.34 5.12
CA ALA A 129 -0.39 38.67 4.53
C ALA A 129 0.73 39.06 3.56
N ILE A 130 1.97 38.62 3.84
CA ILE A 130 3.12 38.86 2.97
C ILE A 130 2.91 38.18 1.61
N CYS A 131 2.53 36.89 1.60
CA CYS A 131 2.30 36.14 0.37
C CYS A 131 1.18 36.75 -0.47
N ILE A 132 0.08 37.15 0.17
CA ILE A 132 -1.12 37.70 -0.49
C ILE A 132 -0.85 39.06 -1.14
N SER A 133 0.08 39.86 -0.58
CA SER A 133 0.43 41.17 -1.14
C SER A 133 0.92 41.11 -2.59
N CYS A 134 1.49 39.98 -3.01
CA CYS A 134 1.99 39.75 -4.37
C CYS A 134 1.17 38.69 -5.15
N HIS A 135 0.68 37.63 -4.49
CA HIS A 135 -0.03 36.52 -5.15
C HIS A 135 -1.56 36.72 -5.15
N THR A 136 -2.04 37.70 -5.90
CA THR A 136 -3.45 38.12 -5.86
C THR A 136 -4.44 37.05 -6.32
N THR A 137 -4.20 36.34 -7.43
CA THR A 137 -5.14 35.31 -7.91
C THR A 137 -5.27 34.11 -6.96
N PRO A 138 -4.18 33.44 -6.52
CA PRO A 138 -4.29 32.40 -5.50
C PRO A 138 -4.87 32.91 -4.18
N ALA A 139 -4.59 34.17 -3.80
CA ALA A 139 -5.15 34.77 -2.60
C ALA A 139 -6.68 34.88 -2.65
N GLU A 140 -7.24 35.33 -3.78
CA GLU A 140 -8.70 35.42 -3.96
C GLU A 140 -9.38 34.05 -3.77
N GLU A 141 -8.81 32.98 -4.32
CA GLU A 141 -9.29 31.62 -4.10
C GLU A 141 -9.16 31.19 -2.63
N TYR A 142 -7.97 31.39 -2.06
CA TYR A 142 -7.64 31.04 -0.68
C TYR A 142 -8.56 31.71 0.33
N HIS A 143 -8.84 33.01 0.19
CA HIS A 143 -9.74 33.75 1.08
C HIS A 143 -11.15 33.15 1.15
N THR A 144 -11.60 32.46 0.11
CA THR A 144 -12.92 31.79 0.14
C THR A 144 -12.89 30.44 0.84
N SER A 145 -11.71 29.84 0.99
CA SER A 145 -11.53 28.50 1.57
C SER A 145 -11.87 28.42 3.06
N ILE A 146 -12.14 27.21 3.53
CA ILE A 146 -12.38 26.95 4.96
C ILE A 146 -11.11 27.19 5.79
N HIS A 147 -9.93 26.99 5.20
CA HIS A 147 -8.65 27.22 5.87
C HIS A 147 -8.42 28.71 6.17
N ALA A 148 -8.66 29.59 5.20
CA ALA A 148 -8.57 31.04 5.43
C ALA A 148 -9.56 31.50 6.49
N LYS A 149 -10.81 31.04 6.42
CA LYS A 149 -11.84 31.35 7.43
C LYS A 149 -11.44 30.89 8.83
N GLY A 150 -10.79 29.74 8.95
CA GLY A 150 -10.25 29.24 10.22
C GLY A 150 -9.15 30.15 10.77
N ILE A 151 -8.20 30.58 9.92
CA ILE A 151 -7.15 31.53 10.30
C ILE A 151 -7.76 32.87 10.74
N GLU A 152 -8.71 33.41 9.99
CA GLU A 152 -9.41 34.67 10.30
C GLU A 152 -10.22 34.58 11.61
N ALA A 153 -10.74 33.39 11.93
CA ALA A 153 -11.40 33.11 13.20
C ALA A 153 -10.41 32.90 14.38
N GLY A 154 -9.10 32.99 14.13
CA GLY A 154 -8.06 32.83 15.15
C GLY A 154 -7.72 31.38 15.49
N ASN A 155 -8.04 30.42 14.62
CA ASN A 155 -7.67 29.02 14.80
C ASN A 155 -6.23 28.77 14.31
N PRO A 156 -5.26 28.51 15.20
CA PRO A 156 -3.86 28.28 14.80
C PRO A 156 -3.65 26.95 14.07
N ASP A 157 -4.58 25.99 14.21
CA ASP A 157 -4.50 24.68 13.56
C ASP A 157 -4.89 24.76 12.06
N SER A 158 -5.53 25.85 11.66
CA SER A 158 -5.91 26.06 10.27
C SER A 158 -4.68 26.30 9.39
N ALA A 159 -4.72 25.82 8.14
CA ALA A 159 -3.59 25.93 7.22
C ALA A 159 -3.52 27.35 6.60
N ALA A 160 -2.30 27.89 6.49
CA ALA A 160 -1.96 29.11 5.75
C ALA A 160 -1.05 28.77 4.55
N CYS A 161 -0.76 29.74 3.68
CA CYS A 161 0.13 29.53 2.51
C CYS A 161 1.45 28.86 2.91
N ILE A 162 2.00 29.24 4.05
CA ILE A 162 3.29 28.76 4.57
C ILE A 162 3.28 27.30 5.03
N ASP A 163 2.11 26.74 5.38
CA ASP A 163 2.01 25.34 5.82
C ASP A 163 2.13 24.37 4.62
N CYS A 164 1.80 24.85 3.42
CA CYS A 164 1.94 24.05 2.19
C CYS A 164 3.17 24.42 1.36
N HIS A 165 3.50 25.70 1.24
CA HIS A 165 4.60 26.18 0.39
C HIS A 165 5.92 26.40 1.14
N GLY A 166 5.90 26.44 2.48
CA GLY A 166 7.03 26.91 3.28
C GLY A 166 7.19 28.44 3.24
N ILE A 167 8.26 28.94 3.87
CA ILE A 167 8.52 30.38 4.01
C ILE A 167 9.72 30.80 3.16
N HIS A 168 10.90 30.24 3.43
CA HIS A 168 12.13 30.58 2.70
C HIS A 168 12.47 29.57 1.60
N ALA A 169 12.15 28.30 1.78
CA ALA A 169 12.37 27.23 0.78
C ALA A 169 11.17 27.02 -0.16
N VAL A 170 10.56 28.11 -0.64
CA VAL A 170 9.36 28.01 -1.49
C VAL A 170 9.72 27.44 -2.86
N ALA A 171 9.21 26.25 -3.17
CA ALA A 171 9.47 25.57 -4.43
C ALA A 171 8.60 26.10 -5.58
N SER A 172 9.14 26.08 -6.79
CA SER A 172 8.41 26.46 -8.01
C SER A 172 7.54 25.31 -8.49
N VAL A 173 6.22 25.45 -8.33
CA VAL A 173 5.26 24.42 -8.75
C VAL A 173 5.25 24.22 -10.27
N THR A 174 5.61 25.23 -11.05
CA THR A 174 5.68 25.14 -12.52
C THR A 174 6.88 24.32 -12.99
N ASP A 175 7.97 24.34 -12.23
CA ASP A 175 9.23 23.70 -12.64
C ASP A 175 9.34 22.26 -12.14
N MET A 176 8.51 21.87 -11.17
CA MET A 176 8.37 20.50 -10.72
C MET A 176 8.06 19.55 -11.89
N ASP A 177 8.61 18.34 -11.85
CA ASP A 177 8.19 17.29 -12.78
C ASP A 177 6.79 16.75 -12.42
N ALA A 178 6.27 15.79 -13.20
CA ALA A 178 4.94 15.23 -12.96
C ALA A 178 4.81 14.52 -11.61
N ARG A 179 5.89 13.87 -11.15
CA ARG A 179 5.94 13.14 -9.89
C ARG A 179 5.99 14.11 -8.71
N GLU A 180 6.91 15.07 -8.76
CA GLU A 180 7.07 16.10 -7.73
C GLU A 180 5.76 16.87 -7.52
N ARG A 181 5.09 17.29 -8.61
CA ARG A 181 3.77 17.92 -8.50
C ARG A 181 2.72 17.02 -7.87
N ALA A 182 2.74 15.71 -8.14
CA ALA A 182 1.75 14.80 -7.59
C ALA A 182 1.95 14.55 -6.08
N LEU A 183 3.20 14.49 -5.63
CA LEU A 183 3.55 14.49 -4.20
C LEU A 183 3.08 15.80 -3.54
N PHE A 184 3.42 16.94 -4.13
CA PHE A 184 3.07 18.25 -3.59
C PHE A 184 1.56 18.50 -3.47
N ARG A 185 0.72 17.89 -4.33
CA ARG A 185 -0.74 17.96 -4.23
C ARG A 185 -1.36 17.12 -3.11
N THR A 186 -0.55 16.32 -2.40
CA THR A 186 -1.03 15.30 -1.45
C THR A 186 -0.33 15.40 -0.10
N GLU A 187 1.00 15.40 -0.07
CA GLU A 187 1.80 15.34 1.18
C GLU A 187 1.55 16.51 2.14
N PRO A 188 1.44 17.77 1.68
CA PRO A 188 1.17 18.88 2.59
C PRO A 188 -0.17 18.74 3.31
N CYS A 189 -1.19 18.21 2.64
CA CYS A 189 -2.49 17.95 3.26
C CYS A 189 -2.34 16.91 4.38
N MET A 190 -1.57 15.85 4.15
CA MET A 190 -1.37 14.78 5.12
C MET A 190 -0.59 15.23 6.36
N THR A 191 0.22 16.28 6.26
CA THR A 191 0.98 16.78 7.43
C THR A 191 0.07 17.21 8.57
N CYS A 192 -1.11 17.76 8.27
CA CYS A 192 -2.11 18.11 9.28
C CYS A 192 -3.26 17.09 9.34
N HIS A 193 -3.76 16.62 8.20
CA HIS A 193 -4.95 15.75 8.19
C HIS A 193 -4.68 14.29 8.63
N ALA A 194 -3.42 13.88 8.77
CA ALA A 194 -3.08 12.58 9.38
C ALA A 194 -2.99 12.65 10.92
N ASP A 195 -3.07 13.86 11.51
CA ASP A 195 -3.12 14.03 12.97
C ASP A 195 -4.56 13.88 13.45
N GLU A 196 -4.92 12.68 13.90
CA GLU A 196 -6.26 12.36 14.40
C GLU A 196 -6.69 13.29 15.56
N GLU A 197 -5.77 13.65 16.46
CA GLU A 197 -6.08 14.50 17.61
C GLU A 197 -6.46 15.91 17.14
N MET A 198 -5.67 16.48 16.21
CA MET A 198 -5.97 17.75 15.59
C MET A 198 -7.31 17.71 14.83
N MET A 199 -7.57 16.66 14.06
CA MET A 199 -8.82 16.53 13.31
C MET A 199 -10.04 16.43 14.25
N HIS A 200 -9.96 15.64 15.32
CA HIS A 200 -11.00 15.55 16.33
C HIS A 200 -11.26 16.89 17.02
N LYS A 201 -10.20 17.61 17.42
CA LYS A 201 -10.30 18.92 18.06
C LYS A 201 -11.02 19.94 17.17
N ASN A 202 -10.82 19.86 15.86
CA ASN A 202 -11.35 20.79 14.87
C ASN A 202 -12.64 20.29 14.19
N GLU A 203 -13.23 19.19 14.67
CA GLU A 203 -14.45 18.59 14.10
C GLU A 203 -14.34 18.22 12.60
N VAL A 204 -13.13 17.86 12.16
CA VAL A 204 -12.84 17.37 10.81
C VAL A 204 -12.77 15.84 10.83
N PHE A 205 -13.13 15.19 9.71
CA PHE A 205 -13.14 13.73 9.61
C PHE A 205 -11.73 13.14 9.86
N PRO A 206 -11.51 12.38 10.96
CA PRO A 206 -10.17 12.07 11.46
C PRO A 206 -9.44 10.98 10.66
N VAL A 207 -10.18 10.09 9.99
CA VAL A 207 -9.61 8.94 9.26
C VAL A 207 -9.55 9.18 7.75
N ALA A 208 -9.62 10.45 7.30
CA ALA A 208 -9.64 10.80 5.89
C ALA A 208 -8.37 10.32 5.16
N VAL A 209 -7.21 10.52 5.78
CA VAL A 209 -5.91 10.10 5.20
C VAL A 209 -5.83 8.58 5.10
N ASP A 210 -6.14 7.85 6.17
CA ASP A 210 -6.08 6.39 6.19
C ASP A 210 -7.02 5.75 5.16
N THR A 211 -8.28 6.20 5.12
CA THR A 211 -9.26 5.70 4.16
C THR A 211 -8.88 6.04 2.71
N TYR A 212 -8.26 7.19 2.46
CA TYR A 212 -7.70 7.52 1.15
C TYR A 212 -6.53 6.59 0.80
N LEU A 213 -5.61 6.34 1.73
CA LEU A 213 -4.44 5.48 1.54
C LEU A 213 -4.84 4.02 1.26
N GLU A 214 -5.99 3.57 1.77
CA GLU A 214 -6.58 2.27 1.45
C GLU A 214 -7.28 2.20 0.08
N SER A 215 -7.57 3.33 -0.54
CA SER A 215 -8.14 3.39 -1.89
C SER A 215 -7.11 3.00 -2.96
N TYR A 216 -7.57 2.73 -4.19
CA TYR A 216 -6.66 2.46 -5.31
C TYR A 216 -5.72 3.65 -5.62
N HIS A 217 -6.19 4.89 -5.42
CA HIS A 217 -5.37 6.09 -5.60
C HIS A 217 -4.26 6.15 -4.55
N GLY A 218 -4.62 6.00 -3.27
CA GLY A 218 -3.69 5.98 -2.16
C GLY A 218 -2.68 4.84 -2.21
N LYS A 219 -3.09 3.64 -2.63
CA LYS A 219 -2.20 2.49 -2.83
C LYS A 219 -1.13 2.75 -3.90
N ASN A 220 -1.49 3.40 -5.01
CA ASN A 220 -0.49 3.82 -6.01
C ASN A 220 0.44 4.91 -5.48
N PHE A 221 -0.07 5.85 -4.68
CA PHE A 221 0.73 6.85 -4.00
C PHE A 221 1.77 6.18 -3.07
N HIS A 222 1.35 5.24 -2.21
CA HIS A 222 2.23 4.48 -1.33
C HIS A 222 3.29 3.67 -2.08
N LEU A 223 2.91 3.04 -3.19
CA LEU A 223 3.83 2.30 -4.05
C LEU A 223 4.86 3.19 -4.75
N GLY A 224 4.75 4.52 -4.62
CA GLY A 224 5.67 5.47 -5.19
C GLY A 224 5.37 5.76 -6.66
N TYR A 225 4.10 5.76 -7.07
CA TYR A 225 3.68 6.26 -8.39
C TYR A 225 2.55 7.30 -8.24
N PRO A 226 2.78 8.39 -7.47
CA PRO A 226 1.78 9.41 -7.17
C PRO A 226 1.24 10.10 -8.44
N GLU A 227 2.05 10.20 -9.49
CA GLU A 227 1.65 10.80 -10.78
C GLU A 227 0.60 9.99 -11.56
N LYS A 228 0.34 8.75 -11.13
CA LYS A 228 -0.66 7.85 -11.74
C LYS A 228 -1.95 7.78 -10.95
N ALA A 229 -2.10 8.59 -9.92
CA ALA A 229 -3.26 8.61 -9.05
C ALA A 229 -3.70 10.06 -8.78
N ALA A 230 -4.99 10.23 -8.48
CA ALA A 230 -5.50 11.51 -8.01
C ALA A 230 -5.10 11.72 -6.54
N GLY A 231 -4.54 12.89 -6.23
CA GLY A 231 -4.21 13.32 -4.87
C GLY A 231 -5.32 14.11 -4.17
N CYS A 232 -5.06 14.56 -2.95
CA CYS A 232 -6.02 15.32 -2.15
C CYS A 232 -6.52 16.58 -2.89
N ALA A 233 -5.60 17.40 -3.41
CA ALA A 233 -5.94 18.65 -4.10
C ALA A 233 -6.61 18.43 -5.46
N ASP A 234 -6.51 17.24 -6.07
CA ASP A 234 -7.20 16.95 -7.34
C ASP A 234 -8.73 16.89 -7.14
N CYS A 235 -9.16 16.44 -5.96
CA CYS A 235 -10.56 16.36 -5.54
C CYS A 235 -11.03 17.61 -4.77
N HIS A 236 -10.23 18.10 -3.81
CA HIS A 236 -10.60 19.21 -2.92
C HIS A 236 -10.25 20.61 -3.44
N THR A 237 -9.53 20.69 -4.57
CA THR A 237 -8.80 21.88 -5.06
C THR A 237 -7.64 22.29 -4.15
N ALA A 238 -6.67 23.05 -4.68
CA ALA A 238 -5.48 23.43 -3.93
C ALA A 238 -5.70 24.64 -3.02
N HIS A 239 -6.26 25.73 -3.55
CA HIS A 239 -6.46 26.98 -2.80
C HIS A 239 -7.93 27.25 -2.44
N GLN A 240 -8.90 26.56 -3.05
CA GLN A 240 -10.32 26.81 -2.82
C GLN A 240 -11.01 25.63 -2.11
N VAL A 241 -10.45 25.17 -1.00
CA VAL A 241 -11.03 24.06 -0.22
C VAL A 241 -12.32 24.53 0.45
N LEU A 242 -13.47 24.04 -0.03
CA LEU A 242 -14.81 24.43 0.41
C LEU A 242 -15.58 23.23 1.00
N PRO A 243 -16.51 23.46 1.95
CA PRO A 243 -17.45 22.44 2.42
C PRO A 243 -18.24 21.82 1.27
N ASN A 244 -18.60 20.54 1.36
CA ASN A 244 -19.33 19.82 0.32
C ASN A 244 -20.76 20.39 0.10
N GLU A 245 -21.34 21.07 1.09
CA GLU A 245 -22.64 21.75 0.94
C GLU A 245 -22.57 23.02 0.09
N ASP A 246 -21.38 23.61 -0.07
CA ASP A 246 -21.19 24.82 -0.85
C ASP A 246 -21.37 24.51 -2.36
N PRO A 247 -22.27 25.19 -3.08
CA PRO A 247 -22.46 24.97 -4.52
C PRO A 247 -21.21 25.20 -5.38
N ALA A 248 -20.24 26.00 -4.91
CA ALA A 248 -18.98 26.22 -5.59
C ALA A 248 -17.93 25.12 -5.31
N SER A 249 -18.16 24.26 -4.31
CA SER A 249 -17.23 23.18 -3.96
C SER A 249 -17.15 22.15 -5.07
N SER A 250 -15.93 21.71 -5.41
CA SER A 250 -15.69 20.57 -6.31
C SER A 250 -16.29 19.27 -5.80
N LEU A 251 -16.60 19.19 -4.50
CA LEU A 251 -17.17 18.03 -3.82
C LEU A 251 -18.68 18.14 -3.59
N ASN A 252 -19.30 19.23 -4.04
CA ASN A 252 -20.75 19.33 -4.06
C ASN A 252 -21.36 18.24 -4.95
N SER A 253 -22.50 17.69 -4.54
CA SER A 253 -23.19 16.62 -5.25
C SER A 253 -23.46 16.93 -6.72
N GLU A 254 -23.69 18.19 -7.07
CA GLU A 254 -23.92 18.64 -8.45
C GLU A 254 -22.61 18.75 -9.27
N ASN A 255 -21.46 18.88 -8.61
CA ASN A 255 -20.14 19.07 -9.23
C ASN A 255 -19.31 17.78 -9.28
N LEU A 256 -19.64 16.75 -8.48
CA LEU A 256 -18.85 15.52 -8.37
C LEU A 256 -18.59 14.85 -9.72
N VAL A 257 -19.57 14.82 -10.62
CA VAL A 257 -19.38 14.23 -11.96
C VAL A 257 -18.30 14.98 -12.73
N VAL A 258 -18.33 16.32 -12.70
CA VAL A 258 -17.31 17.17 -13.35
C VAL A 258 -15.94 16.94 -12.72
N THR A 259 -15.88 16.82 -11.40
CA THR A 259 -14.63 16.57 -10.67
C THR A 259 -14.02 15.22 -11.04
N CYS A 260 -14.79 14.14 -11.01
CA CYS A 260 -14.32 12.81 -11.41
C CYS A 260 -14.00 12.75 -12.91
N ALA A 261 -14.74 13.47 -13.75
CA ALA A 261 -14.56 13.48 -15.21
C ALA A 261 -13.22 14.09 -15.68
N LYS A 262 -12.50 14.78 -14.80
CA LYS A 262 -11.11 15.23 -15.07
C LYS A 262 -10.19 14.06 -15.41
N CYS A 263 -10.44 12.88 -14.81
CA CYS A 263 -9.65 11.66 -15.02
C CYS A 263 -10.49 10.48 -15.55
N HIS A 264 -11.79 10.46 -15.27
CA HIS A 264 -12.74 9.42 -15.68
C HIS A 264 -13.73 9.99 -16.68
N GLU A 265 -13.35 10.05 -17.96
CA GLU A 265 -14.10 10.76 -19.02
C GLU A 265 -15.60 10.40 -19.08
N ASN A 266 -15.97 9.15 -18.76
CA ASN A 266 -17.37 8.70 -18.74
C ASN A 266 -17.95 8.56 -17.33
N ALA A 267 -17.49 9.36 -16.36
CA ALA A 267 -18.06 9.41 -15.01
C ALA A 267 -19.56 9.78 -15.07
N THR A 268 -20.37 9.10 -14.26
CA THR A 268 -21.82 9.29 -14.19
C THR A 268 -22.26 9.61 -12.75
N ASN A 269 -23.51 10.04 -12.58
CA ASN A 269 -24.12 10.21 -11.26
C ASN A 269 -24.13 8.93 -10.40
N MET A 270 -24.12 7.76 -11.04
CA MET A 270 -24.02 6.49 -10.32
C MET A 270 -22.58 6.22 -9.93
N PHE A 271 -21.61 6.46 -10.83
CA PHE A 271 -20.18 6.31 -10.58
C PHE A 271 -19.70 7.12 -9.38
N VAL A 272 -20.12 8.38 -9.25
CA VAL A 272 -19.66 9.29 -8.19
C VAL A 272 -20.24 9.01 -6.80
N GLN A 273 -21.12 8.02 -6.65
CA GLN A 273 -21.56 7.51 -5.35
C GLN A 273 -20.50 6.63 -4.66
N PHE A 274 -19.27 6.60 -5.19
CA PHE A 274 -18.12 5.96 -4.59
C PHE A 274 -17.76 6.65 -3.27
N TYR A 275 -17.51 5.87 -2.23
CA TYR A 275 -17.06 6.40 -0.95
C TYR A 275 -15.55 6.64 -0.97
N SER A 276 -15.14 7.86 -1.32
CA SER A 276 -13.72 8.25 -1.38
C SER A 276 -13.00 8.18 -0.02
N HIS A 277 -13.74 8.39 1.08
CA HIS A 277 -13.26 8.28 2.46
C HIS A 277 -14.15 7.32 3.28
N GLY A 278 -14.58 6.22 2.67
CA GLY A 278 -15.46 5.24 3.32
C GLY A 278 -14.74 4.44 4.39
N ASP A 279 -15.10 4.65 5.66
CA ASP A 279 -14.55 3.88 6.79
C ASP A 279 -15.33 2.56 6.98
N MET A 280 -14.60 1.45 6.90
CA MET A 280 -15.17 0.10 7.05
C MET A 280 -15.47 -0.27 8.51
N THR A 281 -14.96 0.50 9.48
CA THR A 281 -15.19 0.28 10.92
C THR A 281 -16.42 1.04 11.43
N ASP A 282 -16.86 2.06 10.69
CA ASP A 282 -18.04 2.86 11.02
C ASP A 282 -19.33 2.25 10.47
N ARG A 283 -19.98 1.47 11.33
CA ARG A 283 -21.29 0.87 11.05
C ARG A 283 -22.42 1.90 10.84
N ALA A 284 -22.34 3.07 11.47
CA ALA A 284 -23.44 4.03 11.47
C ALA A 284 -23.52 4.75 10.12
N ASN A 285 -22.38 5.19 9.59
CA ASN A 285 -22.32 5.93 8.34
C ASN A 285 -22.08 5.04 7.11
N TYR A 286 -21.35 3.91 7.26
CA TYR A 286 -21.01 3.01 6.15
C TYR A 286 -21.43 1.55 6.42
N PRO A 287 -22.72 1.26 6.69
CA PRO A 287 -23.17 -0.07 7.09
C PRO A 287 -22.84 -1.17 6.07
N ILE A 288 -22.92 -0.87 4.77
CA ILE A 288 -22.64 -1.86 3.72
C ILE A 288 -21.16 -2.25 3.74
N LEU A 289 -20.25 -1.29 3.91
CA LEU A 289 -18.81 -1.58 3.98
C LEU A 289 -18.51 -2.38 5.24
N TYR A 290 -19.05 -1.96 6.38
CA TYR A 290 -18.86 -2.64 7.66
C TYR A 290 -19.27 -4.11 7.61
N TYR A 291 -20.49 -4.41 7.15
CA TYR A 291 -20.95 -5.80 7.09
C TYR A 291 -20.21 -6.62 6.04
N THR A 292 -19.78 -6.01 4.93
CA THR A 292 -18.95 -6.69 3.93
C THR A 292 -17.59 -7.07 4.52
N TYR A 293 -16.92 -6.12 5.16
CA TYR A 293 -15.63 -6.33 5.81
C TYR A 293 -15.74 -7.43 6.88
N ILE A 294 -16.68 -7.33 7.82
CA ILE A 294 -16.89 -8.37 8.84
C ILE A 294 -17.17 -9.74 8.23
N ALA A 295 -18.01 -9.83 7.19
CA ALA A 295 -18.31 -11.09 6.53
C ALA A 295 -17.07 -11.72 5.87
N MET A 296 -16.25 -10.91 5.17
CA MET A 296 -15.02 -11.36 4.54
C MET A 296 -13.96 -11.75 5.56
N SER A 297 -13.74 -10.96 6.62
CA SER A 297 -12.81 -11.29 7.70
C SER A 297 -13.23 -12.58 8.43
N LEU A 298 -14.52 -12.79 8.69
CA LEU A 298 -15.02 -14.03 9.28
C LEU A 298 -14.81 -15.24 8.37
N LEU A 299 -15.06 -15.08 7.06
CA LEU A 299 -14.77 -16.13 6.06
C LEU A 299 -13.29 -16.48 6.05
N LEU A 300 -12.41 -15.48 6.07
CA LEU A 300 -10.97 -15.63 6.04
C LEU A 300 -10.43 -16.33 7.29
N VAL A 301 -10.72 -15.77 8.47
CA VAL A 301 -10.26 -16.33 9.76
C VAL A 301 -10.87 -17.72 10.00
N GLY A 302 -12.15 -17.91 9.65
CA GLY A 302 -12.84 -19.19 9.78
C GLY A 302 -12.23 -20.27 8.89
N THR A 303 -11.98 -19.97 7.62
CA THR A 303 -11.39 -20.90 6.67
C THR A 303 -9.97 -21.28 7.09
N PHE A 304 -9.10 -20.30 7.37
CA PHE A 304 -7.73 -20.61 7.82
C PHE A 304 -7.72 -21.36 9.15
N GLY A 305 -8.54 -20.96 10.11
CA GLY A 305 -8.64 -21.64 11.40
C GLY A 305 -8.97 -23.13 11.26
N VAL A 306 -9.98 -23.47 10.44
CA VAL A 306 -10.37 -24.87 10.21
C VAL A 306 -9.28 -25.64 9.47
N PHE A 307 -8.76 -25.10 8.35
CA PHE A 307 -7.86 -25.85 7.48
C PHE A 307 -6.42 -25.91 7.97
N TRP A 308 -5.93 -24.89 8.67
CA TRP A 308 -4.63 -24.98 9.35
C TRP A 308 -4.69 -25.94 10.51
N PHE A 309 -5.75 -25.91 11.32
CA PHE A 309 -5.91 -26.90 12.40
C PHE A 309 -5.96 -28.33 11.86
N HIS A 310 -6.74 -28.55 10.79
CA HIS A 310 -6.78 -29.83 10.08
C HIS A 310 -5.39 -30.27 9.56
N SER A 311 -4.66 -29.36 8.90
CA SER A 311 -3.32 -29.63 8.36
C SER A 311 -2.32 -29.97 9.46
N LEU A 312 -2.39 -29.27 10.60
CA LEU A 312 -1.55 -29.54 11.79
C LEU A 312 -1.83 -30.92 12.38
N LEU A 313 -3.10 -31.31 12.53
CA LEU A 313 -3.49 -32.64 13.00
C LEU A 313 -2.98 -33.74 12.05
N TRP A 314 -3.09 -33.51 10.74
CA TRP A 314 -2.53 -34.43 9.75
C TRP A 314 -1.03 -34.54 9.90
N MET A 315 -0.31 -33.42 9.92
CA MET A 315 1.14 -33.40 10.04
C MET A 315 1.60 -34.18 11.28
N PHE A 316 0.97 -33.93 12.43
CA PHE A 316 1.25 -34.65 13.67
C PHE A 316 1.04 -36.16 13.53
N ARG A 317 -0.13 -36.59 13.03
CA ARG A 317 -0.44 -38.02 12.88
C ARG A 317 0.44 -38.70 11.83
N GLY A 318 0.71 -38.03 10.72
CA GLY A 318 1.57 -38.49 9.64
C GLY A 318 3.00 -38.74 10.11
N PHE A 319 3.58 -37.86 10.94
CA PHE A 319 4.91 -38.09 11.51
C PHE A 319 4.95 -39.32 12.43
N ILE A 320 3.92 -39.53 13.25
CA ILE A 320 3.83 -40.70 14.13
C ILE A 320 3.75 -41.97 13.29
N GLU A 321 2.84 -42.03 12.32
CA GLU A 321 2.66 -43.22 11.48
C GLU A 321 3.91 -43.50 10.64
N ASN A 322 4.57 -42.48 10.10
CA ASN A 322 5.81 -42.67 9.35
C ASN A 322 6.96 -43.18 10.24
N ASN A 323 7.02 -42.73 11.50
CA ASN A 323 7.97 -43.27 12.48
C ASN A 323 7.64 -44.72 12.89
N GLU A 324 6.36 -45.06 13.02
CA GLU A 324 5.90 -46.44 13.26
C GLU A 324 6.25 -47.35 12.09
N LYS A 325 5.97 -46.92 10.85
CA LYS A 325 6.35 -47.63 9.62
C LYS A 325 7.86 -47.84 9.51
N LYS A 326 8.67 -46.81 9.77
CA LYS A 326 10.14 -46.93 9.80
C LYS A 326 10.62 -47.94 10.84
N LYS A 327 10.03 -47.94 12.03
CA LYS A 327 10.36 -48.93 13.08
C LYS A 327 9.95 -50.35 12.66
N ALA A 328 8.78 -50.52 12.04
CA ALA A 328 8.31 -51.81 11.56
C ALA A 328 9.20 -52.38 10.44
N LEU A 329 9.62 -51.53 9.48
CA LEU A 329 10.58 -51.90 8.43
C LEU A 329 11.95 -52.25 9.02
N ALA A 330 12.45 -51.48 9.99
CA ALA A 330 13.71 -51.77 10.67
C ALA A 330 13.68 -53.08 11.47
N ALA A 331 12.50 -53.49 11.94
CA ALA A 331 12.27 -54.77 12.61
C ALA A 331 12.06 -55.95 11.64
N GLY A 332 12.18 -55.74 10.32
CA GLY A 332 12.03 -56.77 9.29
C GLY A 332 10.58 -57.09 8.91
N GLY A 333 9.61 -56.26 9.31
CA GLY A 333 8.21 -56.42 8.91
C GLY A 333 7.97 -56.04 7.45
N GLN A 334 7.32 -56.90 6.67
CA GLN A 334 6.72 -56.52 5.39
C GLN A 334 5.39 -55.83 5.67
N LEU A 335 5.30 -54.53 5.39
CA LEU A 335 4.12 -53.74 5.74
C LEU A 335 2.88 -54.16 4.94
N HIS A 336 2.98 -54.46 3.62
CA HIS A 336 1.97 -55.15 2.81
C HIS A 336 2.64 -55.71 1.53
N HIS A 337 2.28 -56.91 1.06
CA HIS A 337 2.77 -57.43 -0.23
C HIS A 337 1.85 -56.98 -1.37
N ILE A 338 2.33 -56.05 -2.20
CA ILE A 338 1.62 -55.60 -3.40
C ILE A 338 2.32 -56.22 -4.62
N GLU A 339 1.60 -57.02 -5.40
CA GLU A 339 2.14 -57.60 -6.62
C GLU A 339 2.43 -56.51 -7.68
N ASN A 340 3.63 -56.50 -8.24
CA ASN A 340 4.08 -55.54 -9.26
C ASN A 340 3.89 -54.07 -8.84
N PRO A 341 4.52 -53.60 -7.75
CA PRO A 341 4.27 -52.28 -7.16
C PRO A 341 4.64 -51.11 -8.10
N HIS A 342 5.61 -51.32 -9.00
CA HIS A 342 6.10 -50.32 -9.94
C HIS A 342 5.28 -50.19 -11.23
N LYS A 343 4.19 -50.95 -11.38
CA LYS A 343 3.30 -50.86 -12.53
C LYS A 343 2.58 -49.50 -12.52
N ILE A 344 2.46 -48.84 -13.67
CA ILE A 344 2.00 -47.45 -13.76
C ILE A 344 0.58 -47.37 -14.32
N TYR A 345 -0.25 -46.54 -13.70
CA TYR A 345 -1.62 -46.25 -14.13
C TYR A 345 -1.80 -44.76 -14.40
N ARG A 346 -2.65 -44.44 -15.37
CA ARG A 346 -2.98 -43.06 -15.73
C ARG A 346 -4.04 -42.49 -14.79
N ARG A 347 -3.66 -41.44 -14.06
CA ARG A 347 -4.58 -40.65 -13.22
C ARG A 347 -5.12 -39.42 -13.94
N PHE A 348 -4.25 -38.67 -14.62
CA PHE A 348 -4.62 -37.43 -15.31
C PHE A 348 -4.36 -37.50 -16.82
N THR A 349 -5.19 -36.78 -17.59
CA THR A 349 -5.05 -36.69 -19.04
C THR A 349 -4.23 -35.45 -19.40
N LYS A 350 -3.69 -35.38 -20.63
CA LYS A 350 -2.94 -34.22 -21.12
C LYS A 350 -3.71 -32.90 -20.99
N VAL A 351 -5.03 -32.94 -21.12
CA VAL A 351 -5.89 -31.74 -20.94
C VAL A 351 -5.92 -31.29 -19.48
N HIS A 352 -5.95 -32.21 -18.52
CA HIS A 352 -5.87 -31.86 -17.09
C HIS A 352 -4.52 -31.22 -16.76
N ILE A 353 -3.43 -31.81 -17.24
CA ILE A 353 -2.07 -31.30 -17.05
C ILE A 353 -1.96 -29.88 -17.65
N PHE A 354 -2.40 -29.70 -18.89
CA PHE A 354 -2.36 -28.40 -19.56
C PHE A 354 -3.19 -27.33 -18.82
N MET A 355 -4.42 -27.66 -18.40
CA MET A 355 -5.24 -26.74 -17.61
C MET A 355 -4.57 -26.37 -16.29
N HIS A 356 -3.94 -27.33 -15.61
CA HIS A 356 -3.24 -27.06 -14.37
C HIS A 356 -2.01 -26.16 -14.57
N LEU A 357 -1.28 -26.30 -15.67
CA LEU A 357 -0.19 -25.39 -16.02
C LEU A 357 -0.69 -23.96 -16.24
N LEU A 358 -1.85 -23.79 -16.89
CA LEU A 358 -2.50 -22.48 -16.99
C LEU A 358 -2.86 -21.91 -15.61
N VAL A 359 -3.39 -22.75 -14.70
CA VAL A 359 -3.71 -22.35 -13.32
C VAL A 359 -2.45 -21.89 -12.58
N ILE A 360 -1.39 -22.70 -12.53
CA ILE A 360 -0.15 -22.34 -11.81
C ILE A 360 0.42 -21.02 -12.35
N THR A 361 0.56 -20.91 -13.67
CA THR A 361 1.21 -19.74 -14.28
C THR A 361 0.41 -18.46 -14.09
N SER A 362 -0.90 -18.48 -14.33
CA SER A 362 -1.77 -17.33 -14.10
C SER A 362 -1.89 -16.96 -12.62
N PHE A 363 -2.04 -17.93 -11.73
CA PHE A 363 -2.19 -17.69 -10.31
C PHE A 363 -0.94 -17.08 -9.68
N LEU A 364 0.26 -17.55 -10.06
CA LEU A 364 1.52 -16.94 -9.64
C LEU A 364 1.64 -15.51 -10.17
N LEU A 365 1.31 -15.28 -11.44
CA LEU A 365 1.35 -13.93 -12.04
C LEU A 365 0.40 -12.97 -11.33
N LEU A 366 -0.83 -13.40 -11.07
CA LEU A 366 -1.85 -12.64 -10.35
C LEU A 366 -1.42 -12.35 -8.91
N SER A 367 -0.88 -13.34 -8.20
CA SER A 367 -0.41 -13.16 -6.82
C SER A 367 0.79 -12.21 -6.75
N LEU A 368 1.76 -12.36 -7.65
CA LEU A 368 2.97 -11.52 -7.69
C LEU A 368 2.68 -10.06 -8.05
N THR A 369 1.61 -9.79 -8.80
CA THR A 369 1.22 -8.43 -9.20
C THR A 369 0.16 -7.83 -8.29
N GLY A 370 -0.71 -8.65 -7.67
CA GLY A 370 -1.80 -8.21 -6.80
C GLY A 370 -1.39 -7.98 -5.35
N LEU A 371 -0.56 -8.87 -4.76
CA LEU A 371 -0.12 -8.71 -3.36
C LEU A 371 0.62 -7.40 -3.09
N PRO A 372 1.50 -6.90 -3.98
CA PRO A 372 2.12 -5.59 -3.78
C PRO A 372 1.10 -4.45 -3.68
N VAL A 373 -0.07 -4.54 -4.32
CA VAL A 373 -1.13 -3.52 -4.20
C VAL A 373 -1.83 -3.62 -2.84
N LYS A 374 -2.07 -4.83 -2.32
CA LYS A 374 -2.65 -5.03 -0.99
C LYS A 374 -1.73 -4.51 0.12
N PHE A 375 -0.43 -4.70 -0.03
CA PHE A 375 0.60 -4.31 0.94
C PHE A 375 1.43 -3.13 0.43
N SER A 376 0.77 -2.09 -0.09
CA SER A 376 1.39 -0.98 -0.82
C SER A 376 2.40 -0.15 -0.01
N ASP A 377 2.23 -0.13 1.30
CA ASP A 377 3.08 0.53 2.29
C ASP A 377 4.41 -0.23 2.53
N GLN A 378 4.45 -1.52 2.20
CA GLN A 378 5.60 -2.38 2.48
C GLN A 378 6.75 -2.16 1.47
N ALA A 379 7.99 -2.15 1.96
CA ALA A 379 9.17 -1.95 1.11
C ALA A 379 9.33 -3.03 0.02
N TRP A 380 9.00 -4.29 0.34
CA TRP A 380 9.07 -5.40 -0.63
C TRP A 380 8.05 -5.26 -1.75
N ALA A 381 6.90 -4.61 -1.49
CA ALA A 381 5.89 -4.35 -2.51
C ALA A 381 6.41 -3.36 -3.56
N LYS A 382 7.10 -2.30 -3.12
CA LYS A 382 7.76 -1.32 -4.01
C LYS A 382 8.82 -1.98 -4.88
N VAL A 383 9.68 -2.82 -4.29
CA VAL A 383 10.69 -3.59 -5.03
C VAL A 383 10.07 -4.49 -6.10
N LEU A 384 8.96 -5.17 -5.80
CA LEU A 384 8.25 -5.97 -6.79
C LEU A 384 7.61 -5.11 -7.89
N MET A 385 7.03 -3.97 -7.56
CA MET A 385 6.49 -3.05 -8.56
C MET A 385 7.57 -2.52 -9.51
N ASP A 386 8.73 -2.14 -8.97
CA ASP A 386 9.88 -1.70 -9.76
C ASP A 386 10.42 -2.83 -10.65
N PHE A 387 10.45 -4.06 -10.15
CA PHE A 387 10.83 -5.24 -10.94
C PHE A 387 9.94 -5.43 -12.17
N PHE A 388 8.63 -5.14 -12.06
CA PHE A 388 7.72 -5.15 -13.20
C PHE A 388 7.80 -3.90 -14.09
N GLY A 389 8.64 -2.92 -13.74
CA GLY A 389 8.76 -1.65 -14.46
C GLY A 389 7.65 -0.64 -14.13
N GLY A 390 7.06 -0.75 -12.94
CA GLY A 390 6.08 0.18 -12.41
C GLY A 390 4.65 -0.36 -12.31
N SER A 391 3.80 0.34 -11.55
CA SER A 391 2.41 -0.08 -11.27
C SER A 391 1.57 -0.32 -12.53
N ALA A 392 1.76 0.48 -13.58
CA ALA A 392 1.05 0.33 -14.85
C ALA A 392 1.38 -0.99 -15.58
N ASN A 393 2.65 -1.39 -15.59
CA ASN A 393 3.08 -2.65 -16.20
C ASN A 393 2.65 -3.85 -15.36
N ALA A 394 2.74 -3.75 -14.02
CA ALA A 394 2.21 -4.76 -13.12
C ALA A 394 0.70 -4.96 -13.33
N ALA A 395 -0.07 -3.88 -13.50
CA ALA A 395 -1.49 -3.94 -13.81
C ALA A 395 -1.79 -4.60 -15.16
N LEU A 396 -0.97 -4.33 -16.20
CA LEU A 396 -1.09 -5.00 -17.50
C LEU A 396 -0.85 -6.51 -17.39
N LEU A 397 0.21 -6.91 -16.69
CA LEU A 397 0.52 -8.31 -16.42
C LEU A 397 -0.56 -8.99 -15.58
N HIS A 398 -1.13 -8.29 -14.61
CA HIS A 398 -2.25 -8.77 -13.81
C HIS A 398 -3.46 -9.09 -14.70
N ARG A 399 -3.82 -8.19 -15.63
CA ARG A 399 -4.91 -8.40 -16.60
C ARG A 399 -4.63 -9.55 -17.57
N LEU A 400 -3.37 -9.75 -17.96
CA LEU A 400 -2.97 -10.92 -18.75
C LEU A 400 -3.18 -12.22 -17.96
N GLY A 401 -2.77 -12.25 -16.69
CA GLY A 401 -3.06 -13.35 -15.78
C GLY A 401 -4.56 -13.64 -15.67
N ALA A 402 -5.37 -12.60 -15.50
CA ALA A 402 -6.83 -12.71 -15.45
C ALA A 402 -7.42 -13.29 -16.75
N ALA A 403 -6.92 -12.89 -17.92
CA ALA A 403 -7.35 -13.43 -19.20
C ALA A 403 -7.08 -14.94 -19.32
N ILE A 404 -5.91 -15.41 -18.86
CA ILE A 404 -5.58 -16.84 -18.78
C ILE A 404 -6.53 -17.54 -17.79
N THR A 405 -6.86 -16.89 -16.68
CA THR A 405 -7.83 -17.38 -15.71
C THR A 405 -9.22 -17.60 -16.31
N PHE A 406 -9.74 -16.62 -17.05
CA PHE A 406 -11.02 -16.78 -17.75
C PHE A 406 -10.97 -17.87 -18.82
N LEU A 407 -9.82 -18.06 -19.50
CA LEU A 407 -9.64 -19.14 -20.47
C LEU A 407 -9.80 -20.52 -19.82
N TYR A 408 -9.03 -20.83 -18.77
CA TYR A 408 -9.14 -22.15 -18.15
C TYR A 408 -10.46 -22.32 -17.38
N PHE A 409 -11.06 -21.23 -16.90
CA PHE A 409 -12.42 -21.25 -16.35
C PHE A 409 -13.45 -21.70 -17.39
N GLY A 410 -13.42 -21.10 -18.58
CA GLY A 410 -14.28 -21.48 -19.69
C GLY A 410 -14.07 -22.94 -20.10
N MET A 411 -12.81 -23.41 -20.13
CA MET A 411 -12.51 -24.82 -20.37
C MET A 411 -13.09 -25.73 -19.28
N ALA A 412 -13.01 -25.33 -18.01
CA ALA A 412 -13.58 -26.07 -16.89
C ALA A 412 -15.12 -26.13 -17.00
N LEU A 413 -15.78 -25.00 -17.29
CA LEU A 413 -17.23 -24.93 -17.50
C LEU A 413 -17.69 -25.85 -18.64
N VAL A 414 -17.01 -25.81 -19.79
CA VAL A 414 -17.33 -26.68 -20.93
C VAL A 414 -17.15 -28.15 -20.56
N LYS A 415 -16.09 -28.50 -19.82
CA LYS A 415 -15.86 -29.89 -19.38
C LYS A 415 -16.88 -30.35 -18.34
N SER A 416 -17.24 -29.51 -17.38
CA SER A 416 -18.29 -29.79 -16.40
C SER A 416 -19.66 -29.95 -17.08
N ALA A 417 -20.00 -29.06 -18.02
CA ALA A 417 -21.22 -29.17 -18.81
C ALA A 417 -21.23 -30.43 -19.68
N LYS A 418 -20.11 -30.77 -20.33
CA LYS A 418 -19.99 -32.01 -21.09
C LYS A 418 -20.14 -33.24 -20.19
N PHE A 419 -19.51 -33.26 -19.02
CA PHE A 419 -19.63 -34.37 -18.06
C PHE A 419 -21.07 -34.59 -17.62
N LEU A 420 -21.77 -33.51 -17.25
CA LEU A 420 -23.13 -33.57 -16.73
C LEU A 420 -24.19 -33.82 -17.81
N PHE A 421 -24.06 -33.21 -19.00
CA PHE A 421 -25.13 -33.18 -20.00
C PHE A 421 -24.88 -34.00 -21.27
N TYR A 422 -23.64 -34.37 -21.59
CA TYR A 422 -23.35 -35.06 -22.85
C TYR A 422 -23.87 -36.49 -22.84
N LYS A 423 -24.65 -36.85 -23.88
CA LYS A 423 -25.26 -38.17 -24.06
C LYS A 423 -26.06 -38.65 -22.83
N LEU A 424 -26.81 -37.76 -22.18
CA LEU A 424 -27.81 -38.17 -21.20
C LEU A 424 -28.93 -38.93 -21.92
N GLN A 425 -29.19 -40.18 -21.53
CA GLN A 425 -30.34 -40.95 -22.04
C GLN A 425 -31.57 -40.74 -21.16
N TYR A 426 -31.38 -40.54 -19.86
CA TYR A 426 -32.45 -40.35 -18.88
C TYR A 426 -32.11 -39.22 -17.88
N PRO A 427 -33.11 -38.48 -17.35
CA PRO A 427 -32.86 -37.43 -16.36
C PRO A 427 -32.18 -37.93 -15.08
N ALA A 428 -32.41 -39.18 -14.68
CA ALA A 428 -31.79 -39.77 -13.48
C ALA A 428 -30.25 -39.91 -13.61
N GLU A 429 -29.73 -40.06 -14.84
CA GLU A 429 -28.28 -40.15 -15.09
C GLU A 429 -27.56 -38.85 -14.71
N PHE A 430 -28.25 -37.71 -14.77
CA PHE A 430 -27.69 -36.43 -14.33
C PHE A 430 -27.30 -36.48 -12.85
N PHE A 431 -28.22 -36.93 -11.97
CA PHE A 431 -27.96 -37.03 -10.54
C PHE A 431 -26.94 -38.11 -10.20
N GLN A 432 -26.94 -39.22 -10.96
CA GLN A 432 -25.92 -40.27 -10.82
C GLN A 432 -24.52 -39.76 -11.18
N ARG A 433 -24.38 -38.96 -12.24
CA ARG A 433 -23.10 -38.35 -12.61
C ARG A 433 -22.71 -37.24 -11.66
N LEU A 434 -23.67 -36.42 -11.20
CA LEU A 434 -23.40 -35.29 -10.30
C LEU A 434 -22.93 -35.76 -8.93
N PHE A 435 -23.57 -36.77 -8.34
CA PHE A 435 -23.22 -37.27 -7.00
C PHE A 435 -22.39 -38.57 -7.03
N GLY A 436 -22.02 -39.05 -8.21
CA GLY A 436 -21.23 -40.27 -8.40
C GLY A 436 -19.75 -40.13 -8.02
N PRO A 437 -18.99 -41.24 -8.00
CA PRO A 437 -17.59 -41.26 -7.58
C PRO A 437 -16.64 -40.51 -8.53
N GLU A 438 -17.05 -40.32 -9.78
CA GLU A 438 -16.29 -39.61 -10.81
C GLU A 438 -16.44 -38.08 -10.74
N SER A 439 -17.39 -37.60 -9.93
CA SER A 439 -17.73 -36.18 -9.79
C SER A 439 -16.85 -35.46 -8.77
N LEU A 440 -16.63 -34.17 -9.03
CA LEU A 440 -16.02 -33.25 -8.07
C LEU A 440 -17.07 -32.59 -7.15
N CYS A 441 -18.36 -32.88 -7.33
CA CYS A 441 -19.42 -32.38 -6.46
C CYS A 441 -19.42 -33.15 -5.12
N PRO A 442 -19.54 -32.45 -3.98
CA PRO A 442 -19.71 -33.11 -2.68
C PRO A 442 -20.94 -34.03 -2.63
N ASN A 443 -20.79 -35.18 -1.98
CA ASN A 443 -21.84 -36.18 -1.78
C ASN A 443 -21.81 -36.75 -0.35
N LEU A 444 -22.77 -37.62 -0.01
CA LEU A 444 -22.89 -38.14 1.36
C LEU A 444 -21.70 -39.00 1.82
N ARG A 445 -20.91 -39.55 0.89
CA ARG A 445 -19.69 -40.29 1.24
C ARG A 445 -18.63 -39.36 1.84
N ASP A 446 -18.58 -38.10 1.41
CA ASP A 446 -17.59 -37.14 1.93
C ASP A 446 -17.74 -36.94 3.45
N ILE A 447 -18.96 -37.04 4.00
CA ILE A 447 -19.19 -37.00 5.46
C ILE A 447 -18.54 -38.19 6.15
N ASN A 448 -18.64 -39.39 5.56
CA ASN A 448 -18.01 -40.60 6.09
C ASN A 448 -16.49 -40.50 5.99
N ASP A 449 -15.97 -39.99 4.87
CA ASP A 449 -14.53 -39.82 4.63
C ASP A 449 -13.91 -38.80 5.60
N VAL A 450 -14.59 -37.66 5.84
CA VAL A 450 -14.20 -36.67 6.85
C VAL A 450 -14.24 -37.26 8.25
N THR A 451 -15.33 -37.97 8.60
CA THR A 451 -15.47 -38.59 9.93
C THR A 451 -14.39 -39.63 10.17
N ALA A 452 -14.09 -40.47 9.17
CA ALA A 452 -13.02 -41.47 9.25
C ALA A 452 -11.64 -40.78 9.39
N MET A 453 -11.41 -39.69 8.67
CA MET A 453 -10.18 -38.91 8.80
C MET A 453 -10.02 -38.31 10.20
N VAL A 454 -11.06 -37.69 10.75
CA VAL A 454 -11.05 -37.13 12.11
C VAL A 454 -10.80 -38.23 13.15
N ARG A 455 -11.43 -39.40 12.99
CA ARG A 455 -11.16 -40.56 13.85
C ARG A 455 -9.70 -41.00 13.76
N TRP A 456 -9.10 -41.01 12.57
CA TRP A 456 -7.68 -41.31 12.40
C TRP A 456 -6.77 -40.26 13.07
N PHE A 457 -7.07 -38.97 12.93
CA PHE A 457 -6.35 -37.90 13.63
C PHE A 457 -6.37 -38.09 15.15
N LEU A 458 -7.49 -38.57 15.71
CA LEU A 458 -7.69 -38.79 17.14
C LEU A 458 -7.28 -40.20 17.62
N PHE A 459 -6.58 -40.99 16.81
CA PHE A 459 -6.17 -42.38 17.14
C PHE A 459 -7.34 -43.36 17.38
N LEU A 460 -8.53 -43.05 16.88
CA LEU A 460 -9.76 -43.83 17.06
C LEU A 460 -10.07 -44.78 15.88
N GLY A 461 -9.17 -44.86 14.89
CA GLY A 461 -9.35 -45.73 13.73
C GLY A 461 -8.14 -45.76 12.78
N PRO A 462 -8.15 -46.68 11.79
CA PRO A 462 -7.14 -46.73 10.74
C PRO A 462 -7.27 -45.54 9.80
N LYS A 463 -6.20 -45.26 9.03
CA LYS A 463 -6.21 -44.25 7.98
C LYS A 463 -7.23 -44.63 6.90
N PRO A 464 -8.16 -43.75 6.52
CA PRO A 464 -9.13 -44.07 5.48
C PRO A 464 -8.50 -44.16 4.09
N THR A 465 -9.07 -45.00 3.24
CA THR A 465 -8.83 -45.02 1.78
C THR A 465 -9.92 -44.24 1.07
N PHE A 466 -9.61 -43.68 -0.10
CA PHE A 466 -10.53 -42.78 -0.81
C PHE A 466 -10.94 -43.31 -2.19
N GLU A 467 -12.03 -42.74 -2.70
CA GLU A 467 -12.43 -42.85 -4.10
C GLU A 467 -11.59 -41.94 -5.02
N ARG A 468 -11.95 -41.89 -6.30
CA ARG A 468 -11.25 -41.09 -7.32
C ARG A 468 -10.94 -39.65 -6.89
N TRP A 469 -11.84 -39.01 -6.14
CA TRP A 469 -11.67 -37.67 -5.58
C TRP A 469 -11.83 -37.72 -4.07
N THR A 470 -10.87 -37.13 -3.35
CA THR A 470 -10.97 -36.97 -1.89
C THR A 470 -11.84 -35.77 -1.55
N TYR A 471 -12.37 -35.72 -0.33
CA TYR A 471 -13.19 -34.59 0.11
C TYR A 471 -12.42 -33.25 0.02
N TRP A 472 -11.11 -33.23 0.27
CA TRP A 472 -10.30 -32.02 0.16
C TRP A 472 -10.03 -31.63 -1.29
N GLU A 473 -9.84 -32.58 -2.22
CA GLU A 473 -9.72 -32.26 -3.65
C GLU A 473 -11.02 -31.67 -4.22
N LYS A 474 -12.17 -32.19 -3.77
CA LYS A 474 -13.48 -31.62 -4.10
C LYS A 474 -13.64 -30.22 -3.53
N PHE A 475 -13.23 -30.02 -2.27
CA PHE A 475 -13.22 -28.71 -1.65
C PHE A 475 -12.32 -27.74 -2.40
N ASP A 476 -11.07 -28.10 -2.70
CA ASP A 476 -10.12 -27.27 -3.45
C ASP A 476 -10.72 -26.86 -4.81
N PHE A 477 -11.34 -27.79 -5.53
CA PHE A 477 -11.99 -27.48 -6.80
C PHE A 477 -13.16 -26.49 -6.63
N LEU A 478 -14.03 -26.71 -5.64
CA LEU A 478 -15.19 -25.85 -5.41
C LEU A 478 -14.80 -24.47 -4.87
N ALA A 479 -13.82 -24.41 -3.96
CA ALA A 479 -13.28 -23.19 -3.39
C ALA A 479 -12.63 -22.33 -4.48
N VAL A 480 -11.86 -22.93 -5.38
CA VAL A 480 -11.33 -22.21 -6.55
C VAL A 480 -12.47 -21.73 -7.46
N PHE A 481 -13.51 -22.54 -7.68
CA PHE A 481 -14.67 -22.12 -8.49
C PHE A 481 -15.41 -20.92 -7.89
N TRP A 482 -15.59 -20.92 -6.57
CA TRP A 482 -16.11 -19.79 -5.80
C TRP A 482 -15.20 -18.57 -5.93
N GLY A 483 -13.90 -18.75 -5.66
CA GLY A 483 -12.91 -17.68 -5.71
C GLY A 483 -12.87 -17.03 -7.09
N MET A 484 -12.96 -17.82 -8.17
CA MET A 484 -13.01 -17.30 -9.54
C MET A 484 -14.27 -16.47 -9.83
N PHE A 485 -15.41 -16.77 -9.22
CA PHE A 485 -16.61 -15.93 -9.32
C PHE A 485 -16.45 -14.65 -8.50
N ALA A 486 -16.00 -14.76 -7.25
CA ALA A 486 -15.82 -13.63 -6.35
C ALA A 486 -14.73 -12.66 -6.84
N ILE A 487 -13.50 -13.15 -7.04
CA ILE A 487 -12.35 -12.35 -7.50
C ILE A 487 -12.48 -11.97 -8.98
N GLY A 488 -12.98 -12.87 -9.84
CA GLY A 488 -13.15 -12.61 -11.26
C GLY A 488 -14.27 -11.62 -11.53
N GLY A 489 -15.40 -11.75 -10.82
CA GLY A 489 -16.53 -10.82 -10.90
C GLY A 489 -16.16 -9.43 -10.39
N SER A 490 -15.63 -9.34 -9.16
CA SER A 490 -15.15 -8.06 -8.60
C SER A 490 -14.02 -7.44 -9.43
N GLY A 491 -13.09 -8.26 -9.94
CA GLY A 491 -11.98 -7.79 -10.77
C GLY A 491 -12.44 -7.22 -12.11
N LEU A 492 -13.45 -7.83 -12.77
CA LEU A 492 -14.05 -7.28 -13.98
C LEU A 492 -14.76 -5.95 -13.71
N MET A 493 -15.43 -5.81 -12.55
CA MET A 493 -16.04 -4.55 -12.16
C MET A 493 -15.00 -3.43 -12.00
N LEU A 494 -13.88 -3.74 -11.35
CA LEU A 494 -12.78 -2.79 -11.13
C LEU A 494 -11.96 -2.53 -12.40
N MET A 495 -11.93 -3.46 -13.36
CA MET A 495 -11.23 -3.31 -14.63
C MET A 495 -11.96 -2.36 -15.59
N PHE A 496 -13.29 -2.30 -15.50
CA PHE A 496 -14.14 -1.46 -16.36
C PHE A 496 -15.06 -0.55 -15.53
N PRO A 497 -14.49 0.34 -14.69
CA PRO A 497 -15.27 1.03 -13.66
C PRO A 497 -16.24 2.05 -14.26
N GLU A 498 -15.90 2.72 -15.36
CA GLU A 498 -16.81 3.64 -16.06
C GLU A 498 -18.00 2.93 -16.71
N PHE A 499 -17.77 1.76 -17.31
CA PHE A 499 -18.84 0.94 -17.91
C PHE A 499 -19.79 0.39 -16.84
N VAL A 500 -19.25 -0.15 -15.76
CA VAL A 500 -20.07 -0.67 -14.65
C VAL A 500 -20.76 0.47 -13.90
N GLY A 501 -20.08 1.61 -13.75
CA GLY A 501 -20.59 2.80 -13.09
C GLY A 501 -21.70 3.49 -13.89
N ALA A 502 -21.93 3.13 -15.14
CA ALA A 502 -23.12 3.54 -15.88
C ALA A 502 -24.39 2.79 -15.43
N ALA A 503 -24.25 1.59 -14.85
CA ALA A 503 -25.36 0.73 -14.48
C ALA A 503 -25.52 0.52 -12.97
N LEU A 504 -24.43 0.59 -12.20
CA LEU A 504 -24.40 0.32 -10.77
C LEU A 504 -23.85 1.53 -9.99
N PRO A 505 -24.29 1.71 -8.73
CA PRO A 505 -23.83 2.82 -7.89
C PRO A 505 -22.39 2.62 -7.43
N GLY A 506 -21.66 3.71 -7.25
CA GLY A 506 -20.22 3.73 -7.01
C GLY A 506 -19.77 3.00 -5.74
N TRP A 507 -20.61 2.94 -4.70
CA TRP A 507 -20.32 2.15 -3.49
C TRP A 507 -20.11 0.66 -3.78
N VAL A 508 -20.60 0.14 -4.92
CA VAL A 508 -20.33 -1.24 -5.36
C VAL A 508 -18.84 -1.44 -5.62
N PHE A 509 -18.10 -0.41 -6.06
CA PHE A 509 -16.66 -0.51 -6.24
C PHE A 509 -15.90 -0.60 -4.92
N ASN A 510 -16.38 0.07 -3.86
CA ASN A 510 -15.83 -0.11 -2.51
C ASN A 510 -16.02 -1.57 -2.05
N VAL A 511 -17.22 -2.14 -2.21
CA VAL A 511 -17.52 -3.54 -1.89
C VAL A 511 -16.68 -4.51 -2.73
N ALA A 512 -16.60 -4.28 -4.04
CA ALA A 512 -15.81 -5.09 -4.95
C ALA A 512 -14.32 -5.05 -4.57
N THR A 513 -13.80 -3.90 -4.13
CA THR A 513 -12.41 -3.78 -3.66
C THR A 513 -12.17 -4.64 -2.42
N ILE A 514 -13.07 -4.62 -1.43
CA ILE A 514 -12.98 -5.48 -0.23
C ILE A 514 -12.98 -6.95 -0.64
N ILE A 515 -14.00 -7.38 -1.39
CA ILE A 515 -14.15 -8.78 -1.81
C ILE A 515 -12.94 -9.24 -2.63
N HIS A 516 -12.50 -8.44 -3.60
CA HIS A 516 -11.37 -8.78 -4.46
C HIS A 516 -10.08 -8.94 -3.65
N SER A 517 -9.80 -7.96 -2.79
CA SER A 517 -8.62 -7.95 -1.93
C SER A 517 -8.58 -9.17 -1.00
N ASP A 518 -9.68 -9.41 -0.28
CA ASP A 518 -9.67 -10.38 0.83
C ASP A 518 -9.83 -11.81 0.31
N GLU A 519 -10.58 -12.01 -0.77
CA GLU A 519 -10.60 -13.29 -1.48
C GLU A 519 -9.23 -13.58 -2.14
N ALA A 520 -8.51 -12.57 -2.63
CA ALA A 520 -7.15 -12.78 -3.14
C ALA A 520 -6.22 -13.26 -2.02
N LEU A 521 -6.28 -12.64 -0.86
CA LEU A 521 -5.51 -13.04 0.31
C LEU A 521 -5.87 -14.46 0.77
N LEU A 522 -7.17 -14.76 0.83
CA LEU A 522 -7.68 -16.11 1.13
C LEU A 522 -7.14 -17.12 0.12
N ALA A 523 -7.29 -16.87 -1.18
CA ALA A 523 -6.88 -17.78 -2.24
C ALA A 523 -5.36 -18.01 -2.21
N THR A 524 -4.57 -16.93 -2.14
CA THR A 524 -3.10 -17.02 -2.10
C THR A 524 -2.60 -17.73 -0.85
N GLY A 525 -3.12 -17.36 0.33
CA GLY A 525 -2.77 -18.01 1.58
C GLY A 525 -3.20 -19.48 1.60
N PHE A 526 -4.41 -19.80 1.15
CA PHE A 526 -4.93 -21.18 1.14
C PHE A 526 -4.13 -22.05 0.17
N ILE A 527 -3.84 -21.57 -1.04
CA ILE A 527 -3.09 -22.34 -2.03
C ILE A 527 -1.66 -22.63 -1.55
N PHE A 528 -0.95 -21.61 -1.03
CA PHE A 528 0.45 -21.80 -0.63
C PHE A 528 0.66 -22.45 0.73
N THR A 529 -0.35 -22.45 1.61
CA THR A 529 -0.27 -23.12 2.92
C THR A 529 -0.99 -24.46 2.94
N VAL A 530 -2.27 -24.50 2.60
CA VAL A 530 -3.14 -25.68 2.74
C VAL A 530 -3.02 -26.60 1.53
N HIS A 531 -3.23 -26.07 0.31
CA HIS A 531 -3.16 -26.90 -0.90
C HIS A 531 -1.75 -27.48 -1.08
N PHE A 532 -0.71 -26.64 -0.97
CA PHE A 532 0.69 -27.11 -1.03
C PHE A 532 1.03 -28.09 0.08
N PHE A 533 0.50 -27.91 1.31
CA PHE A 533 0.66 -28.93 2.34
C PHE A 533 0.01 -30.24 1.90
N ASN A 534 -1.25 -30.22 1.48
CA ASN A 534 -2.04 -31.38 1.07
C ASN A 534 -1.44 -32.14 -0.11
N THR A 535 -0.70 -31.49 -1.00
CA THR A 535 -0.14 -32.12 -2.20
C THR A 535 1.36 -32.37 -2.11
N HIS A 536 2.13 -31.46 -1.52
CA HIS A 536 3.60 -31.49 -1.56
C HIS A 536 4.23 -31.62 -0.16
N GLY A 537 3.61 -31.04 0.86
CA GLY A 537 4.14 -30.97 2.23
C GLY A 537 3.83 -32.18 3.11
N ARG A 538 2.95 -33.10 2.67
CA ARG A 538 2.63 -34.31 3.44
C ARG A 538 3.86 -35.22 3.56
N PRO A 539 4.11 -35.83 4.74
CA PRO A 539 5.25 -36.72 4.96
C PRO A 539 5.38 -37.86 3.95
N GLU A 540 4.27 -38.29 3.34
CA GLU A 540 4.23 -39.36 2.34
C GLU A 540 4.59 -38.92 0.92
N LYS A 541 4.47 -37.62 0.60
CA LYS A 541 4.71 -37.05 -0.74
C LYS A 541 5.93 -36.13 -0.80
N PHE A 542 6.56 -35.85 0.34
CA PHE A 542 7.69 -34.96 0.42
C PHE A 542 8.85 -35.47 -0.48
N PRO A 543 9.50 -34.61 -1.29
CA PRO A 543 9.40 -33.15 -1.30
C PRO A 543 8.30 -32.55 -2.20
N MET A 544 7.70 -33.33 -3.11
CA MET A 544 6.65 -32.88 -4.03
C MET A 544 5.99 -34.05 -4.78
N ASP A 545 4.66 -34.05 -4.84
CA ASP A 545 3.87 -34.90 -5.75
C ASP A 545 3.94 -34.39 -7.21
N PHE A 546 4.38 -35.27 -8.13
CA PHE A 546 4.54 -34.98 -9.56
C PHE A 546 3.41 -35.51 -10.45
N VAL A 547 2.40 -36.18 -9.86
CA VAL A 547 1.33 -36.85 -10.61
C VAL A 547 0.55 -35.86 -11.49
N ILE A 548 0.45 -34.59 -11.10
CA ILE A 548 -0.24 -33.56 -11.91
C ILE A 548 0.57 -33.12 -13.16
N PHE A 549 1.88 -33.38 -13.20
CA PHE A 549 2.76 -32.97 -14.31
C PHE A 549 2.97 -34.09 -15.35
N ASN A 550 2.91 -35.36 -14.94
CA ASN A 550 3.04 -36.50 -15.83
C ASN A 550 1.73 -37.29 -16.01
N GLY A 551 0.79 -37.19 -15.08
CA GLY A 551 -0.47 -37.92 -15.08
C GLY A 551 -0.36 -39.40 -14.68
N GLU A 552 0.78 -39.81 -14.14
CA GLU A 552 1.17 -41.20 -13.90
C GLU A 552 1.22 -41.53 -12.41
N LEU A 553 0.61 -42.65 -12.00
CA LEU A 553 0.50 -43.10 -10.61
C LEU A 553 1.01 -44.55 -10.47
N PRO A 554 1.99 -44.85 -9.60
CA PRO A 554 2.42 -46.21 -9.30
C PRO A 554 1.34 -47.04 -8.62
N LYS A 555 1.31 -48.37 -8.85
CA LYS A 555 0.32 -49.29 -8.28
C LYS A 555 0.28 -49.25 -6.75
N GLU A 556 1.46 -49.26 -6.12
CA GLU A 556 1.60 -49.20 -4.66
C GLU A 556 0.87 -47.96 -4.09
N GLU A 557 1.16 -46.79 -4.68
CA GLU A 557 0.56 -45.52 -4.30
C GLU A 557 -0.95 -45.46 -4.59
N PHE A 558 -1.39 -46.05 -5.71
CA PHE A 558 -2.81 -46.16 -6.05
C PHE A 558 -3.55 -46.95 -4.96
N VAL A 559 -3.07 -48.15 -4.62
CA VAL A 559 -3.76 -49.01 -3.64
C VAL A 559 -3.76 -48.38 -2.24
N GLU A 560 -2.67 -47.75 -1.83
CA GLU A 560 -2.58 -47.14 -0.49
C GLU A 560 -3.46 -45.88 -0.34
N GLU A 561 -3.47 -44.99 -1.32
CA GLU A 561 -4.20 -43.71 -1.20
C GLU A 561 -5.62 -43.77 -1.73
N ARG A 562 -5.85 -44.61 -2.75
CA ARG A 562 -7.11 -44.70 -3.51
C ARG A 562 -7.63 -46.14 -3.57
N GLY A 563 -7.50 -46.85 -2.45
CA GLY A 563 -7.89 -48.26 -2.34
C GLY A 563 -9.34 -48.54 -2.72
N ASP A 564 -10.27 -47.61 -2.50
CA ASP A 564 -11.68 -47.83 -2.88
C ASP A 564 -11.93 -47.60 -4.37
N GLN A 565 -11.23 -46.64 -4.99
CA GLN A 565 -11.21 -46.54 -6.45
C GLN A 565 -10.58 -47.78 -7.09
N TRP A 566 -9.50 -48.31 -6.50
CA TRP A 566 -8.86 -49.53 -6.96
C TRP A 566 -9.84 -50.72 -6.95
N LYS A 567 -10.50 -50.97 -5.80
CA LYS A 567 -11.50 -52.05 -5.67
C LYS A 567 -12.60 -51.92 -6.70
N ARG A 568 -13.13 -50.71 -6.91
CA ARG A 568 -14.15 -50.47 -7.93
C ARG A 568 -13.67 -50.81 -9.34
N TYR A 569 -12.46 -50.39 -9.71
CA TYR A 569 -11.90 -50.72 -11.03
C TYR A 569 -11.64 -52.22 -11.20
N GLU A 570 -11.32 -52.93 -10.12
CA GLU A 570 -11.16 -54.38 -10.11
C GLU A 570 -12.52 -55.09 -10.27
N GLU A 571 -13.54 -54.65 -9.54
CA GLU A 571 -14.93 -55.14 -9.64
C GLU A 571 -15.55 -54.86 -11.01
N GLU A 572 -15.25 -53.70 -11.61
CA GLU A 572 -15.71 -53.29 -12.94
C GLU A 572 -14.87 -53.91 -14.08
N GLY A 573 -13.71 -54.50 -13.78
CA GLY A 573 -12.80 -55.07 -14.77
C GLY A 573 -12.14 -54.04 -15.70
N THR A 574 -11.97 -52.79 -15.26
CA THR A 574 -11.47 -51.68 -16.09
C THR A 574 -10.00 -51.33 -15.89
N LEU A 575 -9.26 -52.05 -15.02
CA LEU A 575 -7.87 -51.73 -14.66
C LEU A 575 -6.93 -51.61 -15.88
N GLU A 576 -7.06 -52.52 -16.85
CA GLU A 576 -6.20 -52.55 -18.05
C GLU A 576 -6.36 -51.30 -18.93
N GLN A 577 -7.51 -50.61 -18.86
CA GLN A 577 -7.77 -49.39 -19.64
C GLN A 577 -6.92 -48.20 -19.16
N TYR A 578 -6.48 -48.24 -17.91
CA TYR A 578 -5.70 -47.18 -17.28
C TYR A 578 -4.22 -47.52 -17.18
N GLU A 579 -3.82 -48.76 -17.46
CA GLU A 579 -2.43 -49.16 -17.50
C GLU A 579 -1.67 -48.43 -18.60
N VAL A 580 -0.51 -47.86 -18.26
CA VAL A 580 0.34 -47.15 -19.21
C VAL A 580 1.80 -47.49 -18.97
N GLU A 581 2.60 -47.47 -20.04
CA GLU A 581 4.05 -47.42 -19.91
C GLU A 581 4.48 -46.02 -19.45
N LYS A 582 5.53 -45.97 -18.63
CA LYS A 582 6.11 -44.70 -18.18
C LYS A 582 6.52 -43.88 -19.40
N SER A 583 5.84 -42.76 -19.63
CA SER A 583 6.00 -41.95 -20.83
C SER A 583 7.02 -40.81 -20.66
N SER A 584 7.42 -40.50 -19.42
CA SER A 584 8.33 -39.39 -19.13
C SER A 584 9.80 -39.75 -19.27
N GLY A 585 10.52 -39.00 -20.11
CA GLY A 585 11.98 -39.07 -20.23
C GLY A 585 12.69 -38.22 -19.18
N ALA A 586 14.00 -38.45 -18.98
CA ALA A 586 14.79 -37.74 -17.97
C ALA A 586 14.76 -36.21 -18.11
N LEU A 587 14.76 -35.70 -19.35
CA LEU A 587 14.68 -34.26 -19.63
C LEU A 587 13.31 -33.67 -19.29
N TYR A 588 12.24 -34.40 -19.59
CA TYR A 588 10.87 -33.99 -19.24
C TYR A 588 10.71 -33.89 -17.73
N ASP A 589 11.16 -34.93 -17.01
CA ASP A 589 11.15 -34.96 -15.56
C ASP A 589 11.96 -33.79 -14.98
N PHE A 590 13.14 -33.48 -15.52
CA PHE A 590 13.98 -32.38 -15.04
C PHE A 590 13.30 -31.01 -15.19
N ILE A 591 12.71 -30.72 -16.35
CA ILE A 591 12.07 -29.42 -16.62
C ILE A 591 10.87 -29.20 -15.69
N PHE A 592 9.96 -30.19 -15.60
CA PHE A 592 8.76 -30.04 -14.77
C PHE A 592 9.07 -30.06 -13.28
N LYS A 593 10.10 -30.80 -12.86
CA LYS A 593 10.61 -30.73 -11.49
C LYS A 593 11.13 -29.33 -11.17
N GLY A 594 11.99 -28.78 -12.04
CA GLY A 594 12.49 -27.42 -11.89
C GLY A 594 11.37 -26.40 -11.78
N PHE A 595 10.43 -26.44 -12.72
CA PHE A 595 9.25 -25.56 -12.72
C PHE A 595 8.42 -25.68 -11.45
N GLY A 596 8.07 -26.91 -11.04
CA GLY A 596 7.28 -27.15 -9.82
C GLY A 596 7.99 -26.64 -8.57
N PHE A 597 9.30 -26.89 -8.43
CA PHE A 597 10.05 -26.40 -7.27
C PHE A 597 10.16 -24.88 -7.26
N SER A 598 10.37 -24.25 -8.41
CA SER A 598 10.33 -22.78 -8.52
C SER A 598 8.97 -22.21 -8.10
N ALA A 599 7.87 -22.82 -8.54
CA ALA A 599 6.52 -22.40 -8.15
C ALA A 599 6.30 -22.51 -6.63
N VAL A 600 6.75 -23.62 -6.02
CA VAL A 600 6.67 -23.83 -4.57
C VAL A 600 7.51 -22.79 -3.82
N LEU A 601 8.74 -22.55 -4.25
CA LEU A 601 9.64 -21.57 -3.62
C LEU A 601 9.06 -20.14 -3.68
N ILE A 602 8.49 -19.75 -4.83
CA ILE A 602 7.80 -18.46 -4.98
C ILE A 602 6.60 -18.38 -4.02
N GLY A 603 5.77 -19.43 -3.97
CA GLY A 603 4.61 -19.46 -3.09
C GLY A 603 4.96 -19.38 -1.60
N VAL A 604 6.01 -20.09 -1.18
CA VAL A 604 6.54 -20.01 0.20
C VAL A 604 7.10 -18.62 0.49
N ALA A 605 7.87 -18.04 -0.43
CA ALA A 605 8.39 -16.68 -0.27
C ALA A 605 7.27 -15.64 -0.12
N LEU A 606 6.23 -15.72 -0.98
CA LEU A 606 5.05 -14.85 -0.87
C LEU A 606 4.34 -15.03 0.47
N THR A 607 4.18 -16.27 0.94
CA THR A 607 3.58 -16.56 2.25
C THR A 607 4.37 -15.92 3.39
N LEU A 608 5.70 -16.02 3.37
CA LEU A 608 6.56 -15.39 4.37
C LEU A 608 6.47 -13.86 4.33
N LEU A 609 6.40 -13.26 3.13
CA LEU A 609 6.21 -11.81 2.98
C LEU A 609 4.85 -11.34 3.51
N MET A 610 3.78 -12.10 3.28
CA MET A 610 2.47 -11.81 3.85
C MET A 610 2.51 -11.87 5.39
N ILE A 611 3.07 -12.94 5.97
CA ILE A 611 3.21 -13.08 7.43
C ILE A 611 4.06 -11.94 8.01
N TYR A 612 5.14 -11.56 7.32
CA TYR A 612 5.97 -10.42 7.72
C TYR A 612 5.17 -9.12 7.74
N ALA A 613 4.37 -8.85 6.70
CA ALA A 613 3.53 -7.66 6.64
C ALA A 613 2.51 -7.61 7.80
N PHE A 614 1.87 -8.74 8.14
CA PHE A 614 0.93 -8.78 9.27
C PHE A 614 1.61 -8.64 10.65
N THR A 615 2.85 -9.11 10.81
CA THR A 615 3.52 -9.06 12.12
C THR A 615 4.27 -7.76 12.39
N VAL A 616 4.80 -7.11 11.34
CA VAL A 616 5.63 -5.90 11.47
C VAL A 616 4.91 -4.64 10.97
N GLY A 617 4.02 -4.77 9.98
CA GLY A 617 3.38 -3.64 9.30
C GLY A 617 2.11 -3.11 9.96
N GLY A 618 1.63 -3.69 11.06
CA GLY A 618 0.40 -3.25 11.72
C GLY A 618 -0.89 -3.54 10.94
N HIS A 619 -0.83 -4.31 9.83
CA HIS A 619 -2.03 -4.69 9.10
C HIS A 619 -2.94 -5.57 9.97
N HIS A 620 -4.19 -5.15 10.13
CA HIS A 620 -5.24 -5.96 10.74
C HIS A 620 -5.96 -6.78 9.65
N PHE A 621 -6.39 -8.00 10.02
CA PHE A 621 -7.04 -8.98 9.13
C PHE A 621 -8.39 -8.53 8.58
#